data_AF-A0A383EUH2-F1
#
_entry.id   AF-A0A383EUH2-F1
#
_cell.length_a   1.000
_cell.length_b   1.000
_cell.length_c   1.000
_cell.angle_alpha   90.00
_cell.angle_beta   90.00
_cell.angle_gamma   90.00
#
_symmetry.space_group_name_H-M   'P 1'
#
loop_
_entity.id
_entity.type
_entity.pdbx_description
1 polymer ?
#
loop_
_entity_poly.entity_id
_entity_poly.type
_entity_poly.pdbx_seq_one_letter_code
_entity_poly.pdbx_strand_id
1 'polypeptide(L)'
;DIFDTGQGEDILNALLNLSILVHHGAEGSVSIFPPREHCNSQGVNDMGCTPEFLPGYRPITDSNALSSLASEWGVDSLQFSSDNPANDLLRNCADGTIKFLHIAGEDPVHSFYKGSEIKNALQTVPFLVVQDVYMTETAKLADIILPTTTYTEKEGSFTNMTRHVQKVTPATSPQNQSRTDHNIFVQLAEVFGNKLKNFSVAEVQDEISKMVPIYKGTLPGTKSRQWSP
;
A
#
# COMPACT_ATOMS: atom_id res chain seq x y z
N ASP A 1 -17.00 -7.78 18.67
CA ASP A 1 -16.25 -6.95 17.71
C ASP A 1 -16.62 -7.38 16.28
N ILE A 2 -16.55 -6.51 15.26
CA ILE A 2 -16.70 -6.97 13.85
C ILE A 2 -15.67 -8.06 13.52
N PHE A 3 -14.52 -8.00 14.19
CA PHE A 3 -13.44 -8.98 14.10
C PHE A 3 -13.81 -10.34 14.72
N ASP A 4 -14.80 -10.39 15.63
CA ASP A 4 -15.26 -11.65 16.26
C ASP A 4 -16.42 -12.29 15.50
N THR A 5 -17.27 -11.48 14.85
CA THR A 5 -18.53 -11.96 14.25
C THR A 5 -18.41 -12.27 12.77
N GLY A 6 -17.39 -11.73 12.08
CA GLY A 6 -17.26 -11.83 10.62
C GLY A 6 -18.33 -11.07 9.84
N GLN A 7 -19.14 -10.24 10.50
CA GLN A 7 -20.27 -9.51 9.90
C GLN A 7 -19.89 -8.11 9.40
N GLY A 8 -18.60 -7.83 9.20
CA GLY A 8 -18.12 -6.50 8.82
C GLY A 8 -18.75 -5.97 7.53
N GLU A 9 -18.84 -6.84 6.51
CA GLU A 9 -19.44 -6.49 5.22
C GLU A 9 -20.94 -6.20 5.35
N ASP A 10 -21.70 -7.06 6.03
CA ASP A 10 -23.14 -6.89 6.25
C ASP A 10 -23.44 -5.59 7.02
N ILE A 11 -22.65 -5.29 8.05
CA ILE A 11 -22.78 -4.06 8.83
C ILE A 11 -22.47 -2.84 7.95
N LEU A 12 -21.44 -2.89 7.12
CA LEU A 12 -21.12 -1.80 6.19
C LEU A 12 -22.26 -1.57 5.20
N ASN A 13 -22.79 -2.63 4.61
CA ASN A 13 -23.94 -2.58 3.70
C ASN A 13 -25.19 -2.00 4.37
N ALA A 14 -25.46 -2.39 5.63
CA ALA A 14 -26.56 -1.84 6.41
C ALA A 14 -26.40 -0.33 6.67
N LEU A 15 -25.18 0.12 7.01
CA LEU A 15 -24.88 1.54 7.17
C LEU A 15 -25.06 2.31 5.86
N LEU A 16 -24.55 1.79 4.74
CA LEU A 16 -24.73 2.39 3.41
C LEU A 16 -26.22 2.54 3.06
N ASN A 17 -27.03 1.50 3.29
CA ASN A 17 -28.47 1.55 3.10
C ASN A 17 -29.14 2.64 3.96
N LEU A 18 -28.72 2.77 5.22
CA LEU A 18 -29.19 3.83 6.10
C LEU A 18 -28.81 5.22 5.57
N SER A 19 -27.58 5.40 5.09
CA SER A 19 -27.11 6.67 4.51
C SER A 19 -27.96 7.07 3.30
N ILE A 20 -28.31 6.12 2.43
CA ILE A 20 -29.18 6.36 1.28
C ILE A 20 -30.60 6.75 1.74
N LEU A 21 -31.14 6.05 2.74
CA LEU A 21 -32.48 6.31 3.26
C LEU A 21 -32.58 7.68 3.93
N VAL A 22 -31.58 8.09 4.71
CA VAL A 22 -31.54 9.42 5.36
C VAL A 22 -31.34 10.53 4.34
N HIS A 23 -30.57 10.28 3.27
CA HIS A 23 -30.43 11.25 2.18
C HIS A 23 -31.73 11.44 1.39
N HIS A 24 -32.60 10.43 1.34
CA HIS A 24 -33.90 10.53 0.70
C HIS A 24 -34.82 11.50 1.46
N GLY A 25 -34.85 12.76 1.02
CA GLY A 25 -35.66 13.83 1.60
C GLY A 25 -34.89 14.84 2.46
N ALA A 26 -33.56 14.72 2.56
CA ALA A 26 -32.71 15.70 3.23
C ALA A 26 -32.14 16.73 2.25
N GLU A 27 -31.93 17.96 2.72
CA GLU A 27 -31.09 18.95 2.04
C GLU A 27 -29.63 18.81 2.53
N GLY A 28 -28.67 18.80 1.61
CA GLY A 28 -27.23 18.64 1.92
C GLY A 28 -26.65 17.26 1.59
N SER A 29 -25.44 16.97 2.07
CA SER A 29 -24.74 15.71 1.84
C SER A 29 -24.77 14.82 3.10
N VAL A 30 -25.15 13.55 2.91
CA VAL A 30 -25.00 12.49 3.92
C VAL A 30 -23.89 11.58 3.43
N SER A 31 -22.92 11.26 4.28
CA SER A 31 -21.79 10.42 3.90
C SER A 31 -21.30 9.62 5.11
N ILE A 32 -20.89 8.38 4.85
CA ILE A 32 -20.20 7.55 5.84
C ILE A 32 -18.71 7.81 5.71
N PHE A 33 -18.09 8.10 6.84
CA PHE A 33 -16.66 8.39 6.89
C PHE A 33 -15.96 7.36 7.77
N PRO A 34 -15.38 6.30 7.19
CA PRO A 34 -14.62 5.33 7.97
C PRO A 34 -13.28 5.97 8.35
N PRO A 35 -12.97 6.15 9.65
CA PRO A 35 -11.67 6.64 10.03
C PRO A 35 -10.59 5.65 9.60
N ARG A 36 -9.51 6.17 9.03
CA ARG A 36 -8.32 5.38 8.67
C ARG A 36 -7.30 5.50 9.79
N GLU A 37 -6.66 4.39 10.11
CA GLU A 37 -5.68 4.33 11.22
C GLU A 37 -4.37 5.04 10.87
N HIS A 38 -3.84 4.82 9.66
CA HIS A 38 -2.53 5.37 9.28
C HIS A 38 -2.65 6.60 8.37
N CYS A 39 -1.62 7.46 8.45
CA CYS A 39 -1.56 8.75 7.76
C CYS A 39 -1.67 8.66 6.23
N ASN A 40 -1.29 7.51 5.65
CA ASN A 40 -1.28 7.28 4.21
C ASN A 40 -2.07 6.03 3.79
N SER A 41 -2.94 5.47 4.65
CA SER A 41 -3.74 4.29 4.26
C SER A 41 -4.55 4.53 2.99
N GLN A 42 -5.01 5.77 2.76
CA GLN A 42 -5.68 6.13 1.51
C GLN A 42 -4.71 6.03 0.33
N GLY A 43 -3.53 6.66 0.42
CA GLY A 43 -2.52 6.63 -0.64
C GLY A 43 -1.99 5.23 -0.96
N VAL A 44 -1.82 4.36 0.04
CA VAL A 44 -1.41 2.96 -0.16
C VAL A 44 -2.42 2.22 -1.06
N ASN A 45 -3.72 2.37 -0.77
CA ASN A 45 -4.77 1.78 -1.61
C ASN A 45 -4.83 2.45 -3.00
N ASP A 46 -4.70 3.77 -3.06
CA ASP A 46 -4.70 4.51 -4.32
C ASP A 46 -3.58 4.07 -5.27
N MET A 47 -2.41 3.71 -4.70
CA MET A 47 -1.25 3.20 -5.46
C MET A 47 -1.33 1.70 -5.75
N GLY A 48 -2.47 1.05 -5.48
CA GLY A 48 -2.66 -0.36 -5.83
C GLY A 48 -1.81 -1.32 -5.00
N CYS A 49 -1.47 -0.97 -3.75
CA CYS A 49 -0.82 -1.90 -2.83
C CYS A 49 -1.83 -2.92 -2.27
N THR A 50 -2.65 -3.53 -3.14
CA THR A 50 -3.59 -4.60 -2.83
C THR A 50 -3.50 -5.70 -3.89
N PRO A 51 -3.93 -6.94 -3.59
CA PRO A 51 -3.90 -8.04 -4.56
C PRO A 51 -4.78 -7.84 -5.80
N GLU A 52 -5.83 -7.03 -5.70
CA GLU A 52 -6.94 -6.97 -6.66
C GLU A 52 -6.89 -5.76 -7.59
N PHE A 53 -6.18 -4.70 -7.20
CA PHE A 53 -6.23 -3.41 -7.88
C PHE A 53 -4.83 -2.91 -8.28
N LEU A 54 -4.74 -2.46 -9.53
CA LEU A 54 -3.69 -1.59 -10.04
C LEU A 54 -3.86 -0.17 -9.46
N PRO A 55 -2.82 0.68 -9.55
CA PRO A 55 -2.93 2.09 -9.19
C PRO A 55 -4.16 2.78 -9.80
N GLY A 56 -4.89 3.51 -8.96
CA GLY A 56 -6.14 4.18 -9.30
C GLY A 56 -7.40 3.31 -9.22
N TYR A 57 -7.39 2.27 -8.39
CA TYR A 57 -8.54 1.35 -8.21
C TYR A 57 -8.98 0.63 -9.48
N ARG A 58 -8.05 0.40 -10.43
CA ARG A 58 -8.35 -0.33 -11.66
C ARG A 58 -8.15 -1.82 -11.41
N PRO A 59 -9.13 -2.70 -11.69
CA PRO A 59 -8.96 -4.13 -11.45
C PRO A 59 -7.76 -4.70 -12.21
N ILE A 60 -7.06 -5.68 -11.63
CA ILE A 60 -5.97 -6.41 -12.30
C ILE A 60 -6.42 -7.17 -13.56
N THR A 61 -7.73 -7.26 -13.81
CA THR A 61 -8.34 -7.86 -15.00
C THR A 61 -8.60 -6.86 -16.13
N ASP A 62 -8.39 -5.55 -15.90
CA ASP A 62 -8.56 -4.51 -16.93
C ASP A 62 -7.41 -4.56 -17.95
N SER A 63 -7.68 -5.14 -19.12
CA SER A 63 -6.70 -5.30 -20.20
C SER A 63 -6.16 -3.98 -20.74
N ASN A 64 -6.96 -2.91 -20.74
CA ASN A 64 -6.50 -1.59 -21.20
C ASN A 64 -5.56 -0.97 -20.18
N ALA A 65 -5.86 -1.11 -18.88
CA ALA A 65 -4.99 -0.64 -17.82
C ALA A 65 -3.64 -1.37 -17.82
N LEU A 66 -3.67 -2.70 -17.95
CA LEU A 66 -2.47 -3.54 -18.05
C LEU A 66 -1.61 -3.18 -19.27
N SER A 67 -2.22 -3.05 -20.45
CA SER A 67 -1.51 -2.68 -21.67
C SER A 67 -0.88 -1.29 -21.57
N SER A 68 -1.59 -0.33 -20.97
CA SER A 68 -1.08 1.02 -20.75
C SER A 68 0.13 1.02 -19.81
N LEU A 69 0.06 0.30 -18.69
CA LEU A 69 1.17 0.16 -17.74
C LEU A 69 2.36 -0.61 -18.33
N ALA A 70 2.09 -1.69 -19.06
CA ALA A 70 3.15 -2.45 -19.74
C ALA A 70 3.92 -1.58 -20.73
N SER A 71 3.20 -0.75 -21.50
CA SER A 71 3.83 0.23 -22.40
C SER A 71 4.62 1.30 -21.65
N GLU A 72 4.15 1.78 -20.50
CA GLU A 72 4.86 2.80 -19.72
C GLU A 72 6.15 2.24 -19.12
N TRP A 73 6.07 1.04 -18.55
CA TRP A 73 7.21 0.36 -17.91
C TRP A 73 8.15 -0.30 -18.90
N GLY A 74 7.80 -0.32 -20.20
CA GLY A 74 8.61 -0.92 -21.25
C GLY A 74 8.75 -2.44 -21.12
N VAL A 75 7.71 -3.11 -20.62
CA VAL A 75 7.64 -4.57 -20.51
C VAL A 75 6.67 -5.14 -21.54
N ASP A 76 6.93 -6.35 -22.04
CA ASP A 76 6.14 -6.93 -23.13
C ASP A 76 4.67 -7.14 -22.76
N SER A 77 4.41 -7.62 -21.55
CA SER A 77 3.06 -7.75 -21.00
C SER A 77 3.09 -7.86 -19.48
N LEU A 78 2.02 -7.36 -18.85
CA LEU A 78 1.73 -7.60 -17.44
C LEU A 78 0.62 -8.65 -17.36
N GLN A 79 0.87 -9.73 -16.62
CA GLN A 79 -0.08 -10.81 -16.40
C GLN A 79 -0.13 -11.13 -14.91
N PHE A 80 -1.34 -11.17 -14.37
CA PHE A 80 -1.59 -11.56 -12.98
C PHE A 80 -2.35 -12.87 -12.97
N SER A 81 -1.90 -13.82 -12.15
CA SER A 81 -2.60 -15.09 -11.95
C SER A 81 -3.87 -14.87 -11.13
N SER A 82 -4.94 -15.62 -11.43
CA SER A 82 -6.10 -15.73 -10.55
C SER A 82 -5.73 -16.32 -9.19
N ASP A 83 -4.68 -17.16 -9.16
CA ASP A 83 -4.21 -17.86 -7.98
C ASP A 83 -3.16 -17.02 -7.25
N ASN A 84 -3.50 -15.77 -6.93
CA ASN A 84 -2.60 -14.86 -6.21
C ASN A 84 -2.45 -15.32 -4.74
N PRO A 85 -1.25 -15.75 -4.28
CA PRO A 85 -1.06 -16.22 -2.91
C PRO A 85 -1.32 -15.15 -1.85
N ALA A 86 -1.36 -13.86 -2.23
CA ALA A 86 -1.70 -12.78 -1.32
C ALA A 86 -3.18 -12.74 -0.93
N ASN A 87 -4.08 -13.37 -1.69
CA ASN A 87 -5.54 -13.37 -1.43
C ASN A 87 -5.90 -14.01 -0.07
N ASP A 88 -5.12 -14.98 0.37
CA ASP A 88 -5.21 -15.57 1.73
C ASP A 88 -3.80 -15.67 2.31
N LEU A 89 -3.14 -14.50 2.42
CA LEU A 89 -1.73 -14.37 2.78
C LEU A 89 -1.38 -15.20 4.03
N LEU A 90 -2.18 -15.07 5.09
CA LEU A 90 -1.90 -15.71 6.37
C LEU A 90 -1.97 -17.24 6.27
N ARG A 91 -3.02 -17.77 5.62
CA ARG A 91 -3.15 -19.21 5.40
C ARG A 91 -2.04 -19.73 4.52
N ASN A 92 -1.73 -19.03 3.44
CA ASN A 92 -0.70 -19.42 2.48
C ASN A 92 0.72 -19.32 3.07
N CYS A 93 0.94 -18.48 4.07
CA CYS A 93 2.13 -18.55 4.92
C CYS A 93 2.09 -19.81 5.78
N ALA A 94 1.00 -20.04 6.51
CA ALA A 94 0.87 -21.14 7.48
C ALA A 94 0.96 -22.55 6.85
N ASP A 95 0.42 -22.75 5.66
CA ASP A 95 0.50 -24.02 4.93
C ASP A 95 1.81 -24.18 4.13
N GLY A 96 2.66 -23.14 4.14
CA GLY A 96 3.95 -23.11 3.49
C GLY A 96 3.88 -22.89 1.99
N THR A 97 2.75 -22.48 1.42
CA THR A 97 2.66 -22.07 -0.01
C THR A 97 3.61 -20.91 -0.30
N ILE A 98 3.65 -19.92 0.59
CA ILE A 98 4.56 -18.77 0.48
C ILE A 98 5.96 -19.18 0.96
N LYS A 99 6.92 -19.12 0.02
CA LYS A 99 8.32 -19.47 0.28
C LYS A 99 9.20 -18.27 0.61
N PHE A 100 8.76 -17.09 0.20
CA PHE A 100 9.45 -15.83 0.40
C PHE A 100 8.42 -14.75 0.72
N LEU A 101 8.69 -13.95 1.75
CA LEU A 101 7.85 -12.80 2.09
C LEU A 101 8.76 -11.61 2.42
N HIS A 102 8.46 -10.46 1.80
CA HIS A 102 9.07 -9.18 2.13
C HIS A 102 8.01 -8.27 2.76
N ILE A 103 8.13 -7.99 4.05
CA ILE A 103 7.24 -7.10 4.79
C ILE A 103 7.93 -5.73 4.91
N ALA A 104 7.29 -4.68 4.40
CA ALA A 104 7.84 -3.34 4.41
C ALA A 104 6.94 -2.38 5.20
N GLY A 105 7.47 -1.83 6.29
CA GLY A 105 6.81 -0.80 7.11
C GLY A 105 5.59 -1.28 7.90
N GLU A 106 5.52 -2.56 8.26
CA GLU A 106 4.39 -3.18 8.96
C GLU A 106 4.86 -4.12 10.08
N ASP A 107 4.11 -4.14 11.19
CA ASP A 107 4.33 -5.04 12.35
C ASP A 107 3.07 -5.88 12.65
N PRO A 108 2.67 -6.79 11.74
CA PRO A 108 1.43 -7.54 11.87
C PRO A 108 1.38 -8.45 13.10
N VAL A 109 2.52 -8.80 13.70
CA VAL A 109 2.52 -9.55 14.97
C VAL A 109 1.97 -8.70 16.12
N HIS A 110 2.19 -7.38 16.08
CA HIS A 110 1.68 -6.46 17.08
C HIS A 110 0.33 -5.85 16.71
N SER A 111 0.17 -5.38 15.47
CA SER A 111 -0.96 -4.54 15.05
C SER A 111 -2.22 -5.32 14.69
N PHE A 112 -2.09 -6.55 14.19
CA PHE A 112 -3.24 -7.29 13.69
C PHE A 112 -3.95 -8.09 14.78
N TYR A 113 -5.26 -8.27 14.59
CA TYR A 113 -6.04 -9.20 15.39
C TYR A 113 -5.46 -10.61 15.27
N LYS A 114 -5.27 -11.30 16.42
CA LYS A 114 -4.61 -12.62 16.53
C LYS A 114 -3.11 -12.64 16.15
N GLY A 115 -2.34 -11.68 16.66
CA GLY A 115 -0.87 -11.64 16.49
C GLY A 115 -0.13 -12.96 16.75
N SER A 116 -0.60 -13.82 17.66
CA SER A 116 -0.04 -15.16 17.88
C SER A 116 -0.19 -16.10 16.68
N GLU A 117 -1.34 -16.08 16.00
CA GLU A 117 -1.57 -16.89 14.79
C GLU A 117 -0.69 -16.39 13.65
N ILE A 118 -0.56 -15.07 13.52
CA ILE A 118 0.32 -14.41 12.54
C ILE A 118 1.77 -14.79 12.78
N LYS A 119 2.24 -14.68 14.02
CA LYS A 119 3.60 -15.08 14.39
C LYS A 119 3.90 -16.52 13.99
N ASN A 120 2.98 -17.46 14.28
CA ASN A 120 3.15 -18.86 13.92
C ASN A 120 3.22 -19.06 12.41
N ALA A 121 2.39 -18.37 11.64
CA ALA A 121 2.40 -18.44 10.18
C ALA A 121 3.63 -17.77 9.56
N LEU A 122 4.16 -16.69 10.14
CA LEU A 122 5.40 -16.08 9.65
C LEU A 122 6.61 -17.00 9.91
N GLN A 123 6.60 -17.79 10.98
CA GLN A 123 7.66 -18.76 11.28
C GLN A 123 7.71 -19.95 10.31
N THR A 124 6.64 -20.20 9.54
CA THR A 124 6.64 -21.24 8.50
C THR A 124 7.17 -20.73 7.16
N VAL A 125 7.34 -19.41 6.99
CA VAL A 125 7.91 -18.82 5.77
C VAL A 125 9.43 -19.09 5.76
N PRO A 126 9.97 -19.81 4.76
CA PRO A 126 11.39 -20.17 4.68
C PRO A 126 12.36 -19.01 4.57
N PHE A 127 11.95 -17.89 3.99
CA PHE A 127 12.79 -16.70 3.87
C PHE A 127 11.96 -15.43 4.05
N LEU A 128 12.16 -14.75 5.17
CA LEU A 128 11.45 -13.55 5.58
C LEU A 128 12.39 -12.34 5.60
N VAL A 129 12.05 -11.32 4.82
CA VAL A 129 12.74 -10.03 4.83
C VAL A 129 11.81 -9.00 5.47
N VAL A 130 12.33 -8.21 6.41
CA VAL A 130 11.58 -7.11 7.02
C VAL A 130 12.31 -5.79 6.79
N GLN A 131 11.63 -4.85 6.16
CA GLN A 131 12.09 -3.48 5.98
C GLN A 131 11.38 -2.57 6.98
N ASP A 132 12.09 -2.12 8.01
CA ASP A 132 11.50 -1.37 9.12
C ASP A 132 12.49 -0.34 9.68
N VAL A 133 11.95 0.67 10.35
CA VAL A 133 12.68 1.71 11.05
C VAL A 133 13.10 1.22 12.45
N TYR A 134 12.33 0.31 13.04
CA TYR A 134 12.55 -0.24 14.38
C TYR A 134 12.69 -1.76 14.37
N MET A 135 13.27 -2.29 15.46
CA MET A 135 13.28 -3.72 15.74
C MET A 135 11.93 -4.16 16.33
N THR A 136 10.92 -4.28 15.47
CA THR A 136 9.54 -4.68 15.80
C THR A 136 9.40 -6.17 16.15
N GLU A 137 8.23 -6.60 16.63
CA GLU A 137 7.99 -8.03 16.91
C GLU A 137 8.05 -8.86 15.62
N THR A 138 7.54 -8.34 14.51
CA THR A 138 7.72 -8.93 13.18
C THR A 138 9.18 -8.90 12.72
N ALA A 139 9.91 -7.80 12.89
CA ALA A 139 11.33 -7.73 12.47
C ALA A 139 12.22 -8.77 13.18
N LYS A 140 11.92 -9.09 14.45
CA LYS A 140 12.64 -10.13 15.21
C LYS A 140 12.50 -11.55 14.62
N LEU A 141 11.53 -11.78 13.73
CA LEU A 141 11.33 -13.05 13.05
C LEU A 141 12.10 -13.13 11.72
N ALA A 142 12.62 -12.01 11.21
CA ALA A 142 13.18 -11.93 9.87
C ALA A 142 14.56 -12.59 9.76
N ASP A 143 14.84 -13.18 8.61
CA ASP A 143 16.18 -13.63 8.22
C ASP A 143 17.08 -12.44 7.86
N ILE A 144 16.49 -11.41 7.22
CA ILE A 144 17.18 -10.16 6.87
C ILE A 144 16.31 -8.98 7.28
N ILE A 145 16.95 -8.00 7.90
CA ILE A 145 16.34 -6.71 8.21
C ILE A 145 16.98 -5.65 7.31
N LEU A 146 16.15 -4.89 6.59
CA LEU A 146 16.55 -3.77 5.75
C LEU A 146 16.18 -2.47 6.48
N PRO A 147 17.15 -1.76 7.12
CA PRO A 147 16.84 -0.57 7.89
C PRO A 147 16.37 0.56 6.97
N THR A 148 15.13 1.01 7.17
CA THR A 148 14.54 2.12 6.41
C THR A 148 14.48 3.41 7.22
N THR A 149 14.21 4.52 6.55
CA THR A 149 14.14 5.86 7.13
C THR A 149 12.76 6.21 7.69
N THR A 150 12.75 7.03 8.74
CA THR A 150 11.55 7.69 9.25
C THR A 150 10.96 8.69 8.24
N TYR A 151 9.76 9.20 8.51
CA TYR A 151 9.15 10.25 7.68
C TYR A 151 9.94 11.57 7.66
N THR A 152 10.77 11.84 8.68
CA THR A 152 11.58 13.08 8.74
C THR A 152 12.81 13.05 7.83
N GLU A 153 13.14 11.88 7.28
CA GLU A 153 14.37 11.66 6.51
C GLU A 153 14.11 11.40 5.02
N LYS A 154 12.83 11.34 4.62
CA LYS A 154 12.40 11.04 3.24
C LYS A 154 11.51 12.12 2.68
N GLU A 155 11.50 12.20 1.35
CA GLU A 155 10.59 13.05 0.59
C GLU A 155 9.47 12.20 -0.05
N GLY A 156 8.37 12.85 -0.39
CA GLY A 156 7.25 12.20 -1.06
C GLY A 156 5.93 12.87 -0.76
N SER A 157 4.89 12.06 -0.64
CA SER A 157 3.55 12.54 -0.34
C SER A 157 2.75 11.55 0.48
N PHE A 158 1.85 12.07 1.31
CA PHE A 158 0.79 11.30 1.95
C PHE A 158 -0.57 11.76 1.42
N THR A 159 -1.45 10.80 1.21
CA THR A 159 -2.86 11.02 0.94
C THR A 159 -3.65 10.65 2.18
N ASN A 160 -4.27 11.66 2.80
CA ASN A 160 -5.01 11.46 4.04
C ASN A 160 -6.42 10.89 3.81
N MET A 161 -7.13 10.60 4.89
CA MET A 161 -8.50 10.04 4.87
C MET A 161 -9.53 10.90 4.10
N THR A 162 -9.29 12.20 3.93
CA THR A 162 -10.15 13.09 3.13
C THR A 162 -9.70 13.17 1.67
N ARG A 163 -8.77 12.32 1.23
CA ARG A 163 -8.15 12.30 -0.11
C ARG A 163 -7.30 13.51 -0.44
N HIS A 164 -6.87 14.28 0.57
CA HIS A 164 -5.93 15.37 0.36
C HIS A 164 -4.51 14.80 0.25
N VAL A 165 -3.87 15.09 -0.88
CA VAL A 165 -2.46 14.79 -1.11
C VAL A 165 -1.62 15.90 -0.50
N GLN A 166 -0.65 15.54 0.33
CA GLN A 166 0.17 16.44 1.15
C GLN A 166 1.64 16.10 0.94
N LYS A 167 2.48 17.11 0.68
CA LYS A 167 3.92 16.92 0.48
C LYS A 167 4.62 16.56 1.80
N VAL A 168 5.52 15.59 1.73
CA VAL A 168 6.50 15.27 2.77
C VAL A 168 7.86 15.76 2.29
N THR A 169 8.57 16.51 3.14
CA THR A 169 9.90 17.05 2.85
C THR A 169 10.85 16.63 3.97
N PRO A 170 12.07 16.17 3.65
CA PRO A 170 13.03 15.73 4.65
C PRO A 170 13.44 16.92 5.53
N ALA A 171 13.35 16.72 6.83
CA ALA A 171 13.88 17.61 7.86
C ALA A 171 15.33 17.27 8.22
N THR A 172 15.72 16.00 8.07
CA THR A 172 17.06 15.48 8.38
C THR A 172 17.53 14.53 7.28
N SER A 173 18.83 14.24 7.23
CA SER A 173 19.36 13.19 6.35
C SER A 173 19.16 11.80 6.95
N PRO A 174 19.09 10.73 6.13
CA PRO A 174 19.10 9.35 6.61
C PRO A 174 20.26 9.07 7.57
N GLN A 175 19.96 8.39 8.69
CA GLN A 175 20.95 8.06 9.71
C GLN A 175 21.65 6.72 9.44
N ASN A 176 22.94 6.62 9.76
CA ASN A 176 23.73 5.39 9.71
C ASN A 176 23.67 4.68 8.34
N GLN A 177 23.21 3.43 8.32
CA GLN A 177 23.05 2.61 7.12
C GLN A 177 21.63 2.63 6.57
N SER A 178 20.72 3.42 7.17
CA SER A 178 19.35 3.50 6.70
C SER A 178 19.26 4.11 5.30
N ARG A 179 18.30 3.63 4.53
CA ARG A 179 17.98 4.14 3.20
C ARG A 179 16.48 4.38 3.13
N THR A 180 16.03 5.28 2.26
CA THR A 180 14.59 5.44 2.04
C THR A 180 13.99 4.15 1.48
N ASP A 181 12.73 3.86 1.83
CA ASP A 181 12.01 2.68 1.29
C ASP A 181 12.12 2.61 -0.23
N HIS A 182 11.95 3.77 -0.87
CA HIS A 182 12.09 3.97 -2.30
C HIS A 182 13.48 3.55 -2.81
N ASN A 183 14.56 3.99 -2.18
CA ASN A 183 15.91 3.59 -2.60
C ASN A 183 16.18 2.10 -2.39
N ILE A 184 15.60 1.49 -1.34
CA ILE A 184 15.73 0.05 -1.12
C ILE A 184 15.05 -0.70 -2.27
N PHE A 185 13.82 -0.35 -2.63
CA PHE A 185 13.12 -0.98 -3.76
C PHE A 185 13.84 -0.79 -5.11
N VAL A 186 14.39 0.40 -5.37
CA VAL A 186 15.19 0.66 -6.58
C VAL A 186 16.43 -0.23 -6.63
N GLN A 187 17.15 -0.37 -5.51
CA GLN A 187 18.33 -1.23 -5.43
C GLN A 187 17.98 -2.71 -5.58
N LEU A 188 16.88 -3.15 -4.96
CA LEU A 188 16.39 -4.53 -5.13
C LEU A 188 16.04 -4.83 -6.59
N ALA A 189 15.39 -3.89 -7.29
CA ALA A 189 15.09 -4.03 -8.71
C ALA A 189 16.37 -4.19 -9.55
N GLU A 190 17.40 -3.39 -9.28
CA GLU A 190 18.70 -3.49 -9.96
C GLU A 190 19.37 -4.86 -9.70
N VAL A 191 19.34 -5.34 -8.45
CA VAL A 191 19.86 -6.68 -8.08
C VAL A 191 19.12 -7.80 -8.81
N PHE A 192 17.81 -7.64 -9.04
CA PHE A 192 17.01 -8.58 -9.83
C PHE A 192 17.16 -8.43 -11.35
N GLY A 193 18.10 -7.60 -11.82
CA GLY A 193 18.38 -7.39 -13.25
C GLY A 193 17.48 -6.35 -13.92
N ASN A 194 16.61 -5.67 -13.17
CA ASN A 194 15.74 -4.61 -13.66
C ASN A 194 16.32 -3.25 -13.32
N LYS A 195 17.08 -2.69 -14.25
CA LYS A 195 17.59 -1.32 -14.10
C LYS A 195 16.46 -0.32 -14.41
N LEU A 196 15.75 0.10 -13.35
CA LEU A 196 14.74 1.14 -13.45
C LEU A 196 15.37 2.43 -14.00
N LYS A 197 14.69 3.06 -14.95
CA LYS A 197 15.02 4.41 -15.44
C LYS A 197 14.18 5.41 -14.66
N ASN A 198 14.69 6.63 -14.45
CA ASN A 198 13.92 7.75 -13.90
C ASN A 198 13.24 7.44 -12.55
N PHE A 199 14.06 7.26 -11.51
CA PHE A 199 13.61 6.83 -10.19
C PHE A 199 13.85 7.90 -9.11
N SER A 200 13.88 9.18 -9.44
CA SER A 200 13.67 10.21 -8.41
C SER A 200 12.21 10.21 -7.96
N VAL A 201 11.93 10.72 -6.76
CA VAL A 201 10.54 10.83 -6.27
C VAL A 201 9.69 11.70 -7.19
N ALA A 202 10.27 12.74 -7.78
CA ALA A 202 9.59 13.59 -8.76
C ALA A 202 9.22 12.82 -10.04
N GLU A 203 10.13 12.00 -10.58
CA GLU A 203 9.85 11.20 -11.77
C GLU A 203 8.76 10.14 -11.51
N VAL A 204 8.78 9.50 -10.34
CA VAL A 204 7.72 8.57 -9.92
C VAL A 204 6.38 9.30 -9.80
N GLN A 205 6.37 10.53 -9.28
CA GLN A 205 5.16 11.35 -9.23
C GLN A 205 4.67 11.75 -10.63
N ASP A 206 5.57 12.07 -11.56
CA ASP A 206 5.20 12.35 -12.94
C ASP A 206 4.59 11.12 -13.63
N GLU A 207 5.15 9.93 -13.39
CA GLU A 207 4.58 8.65 -13.85
C GLU A 207 3.18 8.41 -13.27
N ILE A 208 3.01 8.56 -11.95
CA ILE A 208 1.70 8.44 -11.29
C ILE A 208 0.70 9.42 -11.91
N SER A 209 1.08 10.67 -12.12
CA SER A 209 0.20 11.69 -12.72
C SER A 209 -0.24 11.34 -14.14
N LYS A 210 0.59 10.60 -14.88
CA LYS A 210 0.30 10.12 -16.24
C LYS A 210 -0.58 8.87 -16.22
N MET A 211 -0.30 7.93 -15.32
CA MET A 211 -0.89 6.59 -15.34
C MET A 211 -2.11 6.43 -14.43
N VAL A 212 -2.30 7.34 -13.47
CA VAL A 212 -3.36 7.29 -12.46
C VAL A 212 -4.23 8.54 -12.61
N PRO A 213 -5.34 8.50 -13.38
CA PRO A 213 -6.14 9.68 -13.72
C PRO A 213 -6.60 10.50 -12.51
N ILE A 214 -6.98 9.84 -11.40
CA ILE A 214 -7.40 10.52 -10.17
C ILE A 214 -6.26 11.34 -9.52
N TYR A 215 -5.00 11.05 -9.82
CA TYR A 215 -3.84 11.81 -9.31
C TYR A 215 -3.39 12.95 -10.24
N LYS A 216 -4.03 13.12 -11.41
CA LYS A 216 -3.63 14.13 -12.38
C LYS A 216 -3.78 15.54 -11.81
N GLY A 217 -2.66 16.23 -11.65
CA GLY A 217 -2.63 17.60 -11.10
C GLY A 217 -2.95 17.70 -9.62
N THR A 218 -2.94 16.58 -8.89
CA THR A 218 -3.17 16.53 -7.44
C THR A 218 -1.87 16.30 -6.66
N LEU A 219 -0.86 15.70 -7.30
CA LEU A 219 0.44 15.49 -6.65
C LEU A 219 1.05 16.81 -6.19
N PRO A 220 1.63 16.82 -4.99
CA PRO A 220 1.72 18.04 -4.24
C PRO A 220 2.97 18.83 -4.65
N GLY A 221 2.73 20.04 -5.17
CA GLY A 221 3.70 21.12 -5.17
C GLY A 221 3.80 21.75 -3.79
N THR A 222 3.51 23.05 -3.68
CA THR A 222 3.42 23.77 -2.39
C THR A 222 2.02 23.79 -1.78
N LYS A 223 1.01 23.22 -2.46
CA LYS A 223 -0.39 23.22 -2.02
C LYS A 223 -0.91 21.80 -1.87
N SER A 224 -1.66 21.54 -0.80
CA SER A 224 -2.44 20.33 -0.69
C SER A 224 -3.64 20.38 -1.62
N ARG A 225 -3.95 19.27 -2.28
CA ARG A 225 -5.09 19.14 -3.20
C ARG A 225 -5.84 17.85 -2.91
N GLN A 226 -7.16 17.94 -2.91
CA GLN A 226 -8.02 16.77 -2.79
C GLN A 226 -8.17 16.12 -4.17
N TRP A 227 -7.98 14.80 -4.25
CA TRP A 227 -8.42 14.06 -5.43
C TRP A 227 -9.89 13.62 -5.29
N SER A 228 -10.57 13.56 -6.43
CA SER A 228 -11.98 13.20 -6.53
C SER A 228 -12.12 11.89 -7.29
N PRO A 229 -12.94 10.94 -6.78
CA PRO A 229 -13.28 9.70 -7.49
C PRO A 229 -14.00 9.97 -8.81
#